data_AF-A0A6V7LBI5-F1
#
_entry.id   AF-A0A6V7LBI5-F1
#
_cell.length_a   1.000
_cell.length_b   1.000
_cell.length_c   1.000
_cell.angle_alpha   90.00
_cell.angle_beta   90.00
_cell.angle_gamma   90.00
#
_symmetry.space_group_name_H-M   'P 1'
#
loop_
_entity.id
_entity.type
_entity.pdbx_description
1 polymer ?
#
loop_
_entity_poly.entity_id
_entity_poly.type
_entity_poly.pdbx_seq_one_letter_code
_entity_poly.pdbx_strand_id
1 'polypeptide(L)' 'GTNHWLFTCQHGPGECRGNKAQACGLDAILNLTDISFEKKQSLAVGLVGCVMAATNPSTAVPR' A
#
# COMPACT_ATOMS: atom_id res chain seq x y z
N GLY A 1 20.11 -17.38 6.22
CA GLY A 1 19.57 -16.46 7.21
C GLY A 1 18.75 -15.42 6.48
N THR A 2 17.49 -15.24 6.83
CA THR A 2 16.67 -14.18 6.25
C THR A 2 16.96 -12.89 7.02
N ASN A 3 17.78 -12.02 6.44
CA ASN A 3 17.97 -10.67 6.97
C ASN A 3 16.68 -9.89 6.70
N HIS A 4 15.81 -9.79 7.71
CA HIS A 4 14.59 -8.99 7.61
C HIS A 4 14.95 -7.51 7.73
N TRP A 5 14.52 -6.71 6.75
CA TRP A 5 14.62 -5.26 6.83
C TRP A 5 13.64 -4.72 7.87
N LEU A 6 14.14 -3.95 8.83
CA LEU A 6 13.32 -3.24 9.80
C LEU A 6 13.16 -1.78 9.37
N PHE A 7 11.93 -1.28 9.41
CA PHE A 7 11.59 0.08 9.03
C PHE A 7 11.09 0.87 10.25
N THR A 8 11.59 2.08 10.40
CA THR A 8 11.10 3.08 11.35
C THR A 8 10.56 4.26 10.56
N CYS A 9 9.33 4.69 10.87
CA CYS A 9 8.64 5.77 10.17
C CYS A 9 8.30 6.90 11.15
N GLN A 10 8.17 8.13 10.64
CA GLN A 10 8.04 9.35 11.45
C GLN A 10 6.77 9.38 12.30
N HIS A 11 5.71 8.73 11.85
CA HIS A 11 4.40 8.66 12.50
C HIS A 11 4.16 7.30 13.18
N GLY A 12 5.24 6.56 13.47
CA GLY A 12 5.23 5.32 14.25
C GLY A 12 4.83 4.06 13.48
N PRO A 13 4.60 2.93 14.18
CA PRO A 13 4.42 1.62 13.55
C PRO A 13 3.18 1.51 12.65
N GLY A 14 2.16 2.34 12.90
CA GLY A 14 0.95 2.40 12.09
C GLY A 14 1.22 2.85 10.65
N GLU A 15 2.00 3.92 10.50
CA GLU A 15 2.45 4.40 9.18
C GLU A 15 3.29 3.34 8.46
N CYS A 16 4.26 2.72 9.13
CA CYS A 16 5.06 1.67 8.49
C CYS A 16 4.20 0.48 8.03
N ARG A 17 3.13 0.15 8.75
CA ARG A 17 2.17 -0.88 8.32
C ARG A 17 1.36 -0.42 7.11
N GLY A 18 0.87 0.81 7.13
CA GLY A 18 0.16 1.44 6.00
C GLY A 18 1.00 1.42 4.73
N ASN A 19 2.26 1.88 4.81
CA ASN A 19 3.18 1.90 3.67
C ASN A 19 3.43 0.50 3.09
N LYS A 20 3.62 -0.50 3.95
CA LYS A 20 3.78 -1.90 3.51
C LYS A 20 2.51 -2.43 2.84
N ALA A 21 1.34 -2.17 3.41
CA ALA A 21 0.07 -2.60 2.83
C ALA A 21 -0.20 -1.93 1.47
N GLN A 22 0.08 -0.62 1.37
CA GLN A 22 -0.04 0.11 0.11
C GLN A 22 0.92 -0.43 -0.96
N ALA A 23 2.17 -0.76 -0.59
CA ALA A 23 3.12 -1.40 -1.49
C ALA A 23 2.61 -2.76 -2.02
N CYS A 24 2.07 -3.61 -1.15
CA CYS A 24 1.47 -4.88 -1.57
C CYS A 24 0.27 -4.69 -2.49
N GLY A 25 -0.59 -3.70 -2.21
CA GLY A 25 -1.74 -3.40 -3.06
C GLY A 25 -1.33 -2.89 -4.46
N LEU A 26 -0.28 -2.07 -4.53
CA LEU A 26 0.30 -1.63 -5.80
C LEU A 26 0.91 -2.80 -6.58
N ASP A 27 1.67 -3.68 -5.92
CA ASP A 27 2.25 -4.87 -6.54
C ASP A 27 1.16 -5.79 -7.12
N ALA A 28 0.09 -6.03 -6.36
CA ALA A 28 -1.06 -6.82 -6.82
C ALA A 28 -1.70 -6.24 -8.08
N ILE A 29 -1.87 -4.90 -8.16
CA ILE A 29 -2.41 -4.21 -9.35
C ILE A 29 -1.46 -4.35 -10.54
N LEU A 30 -0.16 -4.18 -10.32
CA LEU A 30 0.85 -4.27 -11.37
C LEU A 30 0.95 -5.68 -11.97
N ASN A 31 0.75 -6.71 -11.14
CA ASN A 31 0.79 -8.11 -11.53
C ASN A 31 -0.50 -8.64 -12.20
N LEU A 32 -1.55 -7.83 -12.32
CA LEU A 32 -2.74 -8.21 -13.09
C LEU A 32 -2.38 -8.44 -14.57
N THR A 33 -2.72 -9.59 -15.13
CA THR A 33 -2.37 -9.93 -16.52
C THR A 33 -3.44 -9.50 -17.52
N ASP A 34 -4.68 -9.36 -17.08
CA ASP A 34 -5.85 -9.29 -17.97
C ASP A 34 -6.38 -7.86 -18.18
N ILE A 35 -5.57 -6.84 -17.89
CA ILE A 35 -5.94 -5.43 -18.04
C ILE A 35 -4.81 -4.59 -18.64
N SER A 36 -5.19 -3.51 -19.34
CA SER A 36 -4.23 -2.59 -19.95
C SER A 36 -3.43 -1.79 -18.91
N PHE A 37 -2.32 -1.20 -19.35
CA PHE A 37 -1.49 -0.33 -18.52
C PHE A 37 -2.28 0.86 -17.95
N GLU A 38 -3.13 1.49 -18.76
CA GLU A 38 -3.97 2.61 -18.35
C GLU A 38 -4.94 2.20 -17.23
N LYS A 39 -5.48 0.97 -17.32
CA LYS A 39 -6.36 0.43 -16.27
C LYS A 39 -5.59 0.15 -14.99
N LYS A 40 -4.37 -0.39 -15.06
CA LYS A 40 -3.48 -0.55 -13.89
C LYS A 40 -3.18 0.79 -13.24
N GLN A 41 -2.84 1.80 -14.03
CA GLN A 41 -2.54 3.14 -13.52
C GLN A 41 -3.75 3.77 -12.83
N SER A 42 -4.94 3.64 -13.43
CA SER A 42 -6.19 4.11 -12.83
C SER A 42 -6.51 3.41 -11.52
N LEU A 43 -6.35 2.09 -11.45
CA LEU A 43 -6.52 1.31 -10.21
C LEU A 43 -5.51 1.71 -9.14
N ALA A 44 -4.24 1.91 -9.51
CA ALA A 44 -3.18 2.32 -8.59
C ALA A 44 -3.48 3.69 -7.97
N VAL A 45 -3.87 4.68 -8.78
CA VAL A 45 -4.27 6.01 -8.28
C VAL A 45 -5.51 5.91 -7.40
N GLY A 46 -6.50 5.10 -7.81
CA GLY A 46 -7.72 4.89 -7.03
C GLY A 46 -7.44 4.25 -5.66
N LEU A 47 -6.56 3.25 -5.61
CA LEU A 47 -6.10 2.62 -4.37
C LEU A 47 -5.44 3.64 -3.45
N VAL A 48 -4.45 4.38 -3.96
CA VAL A 48 -3.73 5.40 -3.17
C VAL A 48 -4.70 6.47 -2.66
N GLY A 49 -5.59 6.97 -3.52
CA GLY A 49 -6.60 7.95 -3.13
C GLY A 49 -7.53 7.43 -2.04
N CYS A 50 -7.98 6.18 -2.12
CA CYS A 50 -8.85 5.58 -1.13
C CYS A 50 -8.16 5.41 0.23
N VAL A 51 -6.95 4.85 0.28
CA VAL A 51 -6.25 4.58 1.55
C VAL A 51 -5.76 5.87 2.22
N MET A 52 -5.45 6.90 1.44
CA MET A 52 -5.02 8.21 1.95
C MET A 52 -6.18 9.13 2.34
N ALA A 53 -7.42 8.82 1.94
CA ALA A 53 -8.61 9.58 2.33
C ALA A 53 -9.12 9.26 3.75
N ALA A 54 -8.61 8.21 4.39
CA ALA A 54 -9.03 7.83 5.74
C ALA A 54 -8.59 8.88 6.77
N THR A 55 -9.51 9.28 7.65
CA THR A 55 -9.22 10.21 8.78
C THR A 55 -8.16 9.67 9.72
N ASN A 56 -8.03 8.34 9.82
CA ASN A 56 -6.95 7.68 10.54
C ASN A 56 -6.35 6.52 9.71
N PRO A 57 -5.34 6.81 8.85
CA PRO A 57 -4.74 5.81 7.96
C PRO A 57 -4.10 4.65 8.73
N SER A 58 -3.65 4.90 9.96
CA SER A 58 -2.95 3.93 10.80
C SER A 58 -3.81 2.76 11.27
N THR A 59 -5.15 2.89 11.21
CA THR A 59 -6.11 1.83 11.57
C THR A 59 -6.68 1.10 10.35
N ALA A 60 -6.34 1.51 9.13
CA ALA A 60 -6.88 0.90 7.90
C ALA A 60 -6.32 -0.51 7.65
N VAL A 61 -5.16 -0.83 8.23
CA VAL A 61 -4.54 -2.16 8.12
C VAL A 61 -4.84 -2.95 9.40
N PRO A 62 -5.43 -4.16 9.30
CA PRO A 62 -5.66 -5.03 10.45
C PRO A 62 -4.39 -5.26 11.27
N ARG A 63 -4.54 -5.36 12.59
CA ARG A 63 -3.40 -5.44 13.52
C ARG A 63 -2.74 -6.80 13.54
#